data_AF-A0A1L6R0P6-F1
#
_entry.id   AF-A0A1L6R0P6-F1
#
_cell.length_a   1.000
_cell.length_b   1.000
_cell.length_c   1.000
_cell.angle_alpha   90.00
_cell.angle_beta   90.00
_cell.angle_gamma   90.00
#
_symmetry.space_group_name_H-M   'P 1'
#
loop_
_entity.id
_entity.type
_entity.pdbx_description
1 polymer ?
#
loop_
_entity_poly.entity_id
_entity_poly.type
_entity_poly.pdbx_seq_one_letter_code
_entity_poly.pdbx_strand_id
1 'polypeptide(L)'
;MAVEHIFAEMKEVIPNKNPKNRKIDFNFLGNDFDLKTSVFPKAFSRSLEFAKNNPETLISWLYKNQSKQSRFHLENRLFLIVYAEDGQHWKIKAEISFLKQVIEKYVAIFENSQLKEFQFQQGKTTFADVIWAVK
;
A
#
# COMPACT_ATOMS: atom_id res chain seq x y z
N MET A 1 7.49 -5.69 -9.86
CA MET A 1 8.56 -5.64 -8.81
C MET A 1 8.52 -6.90 -7.94
N ALA A 2 9.52 -7.14 -7.08
CA ALA A 2 9.55 -8.33 -6.20
C ALA A 2 8.30 -8.45 -5.30
N VAL A 3 7.79 -7.32 -4.79
CA VAL A 3 6.59 -7.30 -3.94
C VAL A 3 5.31 -7.64 -4.71
N GLU A 4 5.14 -7.11 -5.93
CA GLU A 4 4.00 -7.48 -6.80
C GLU A 4 3.99 -9.00 -7.09
N HIS A 5 5.16 -9.62 -7.20
CA HIS A 5 5.28 -11.06 -7.40
C HIS A 5 4.76 -11.85 -6.19
N ILE A 6 5.04 -11.38 -4.98
CA ILE A 6 4.50 -11.97 -3.74
C ILE A 6 2.97 -11.95 -3.76
N PHE A 7 2.35 -10.83 -4.15
CA PHE A 7 0.90 -10.74 -4.29
C PHE A 7 0.37 -11.68 -5.39
N ALA A 8 1.04 -11.75 -6.53
CA ALA A 8 0.64 -12.61 -7.65
C ALA A 8 0.68 -14.12 -7.33
N GLU A 9 1.42 -14.54 -6.30
CA GLU A 9 1.46 -15.93 -5.82
C GLU A 9 0.27 -16.31 -4.93
N MET A 10 -0.53 -15.33 -4.48
CA MET A 10 -1.65 -15.57 -3.56
C MET A 10 -2.93 -15.94 -4.31
N LYS A 11 -3.69 -16.90 -3.78
CA LYS A 11 -4.89 -17.44 -4.45
C LYS A 11 -6.03 -16.42 -4.52
N GLU A 12 -6.07 -15.51 -3.56
CA GLU A 12 -7.08 -14.48 -3.37
C GLU A 12 -6.83 -13.25 -4.27
N VAL A 13 -5.66 -13.20 -4.92
CA VAL A 13 -5.20 -12.07 -5.74
C VAL A 13 -5.20 -12.47 -7.21
N ILE A 14 -5.81 -11.63 -8.04
CA ILE A 14 -5.79 -11.78 -9.50
C ILE A 14 -4.84 -10.71 -10.06
N PRO A 15 -3.61 -11.07 -10.47
CA PRO A 15 -2.66 -10.10 -11.01
C PRO A 15 -3.17 -9.49 -12.31
N ASN A 16 -2.91 -8.20 -12.51
CA ASN A 16 -3.26 -7.54 -13.75
C ASN A 16 -2.38 -8.07 -14.90
N LYS A 17 -3.01 -8.71 -15.89
CA LYS A 17 -2.33 -9.28 -17.06
C LYS A 17 -2.04 -8.25 -18.16
N ASN A 18 -2.55 -7.02 -18.04
CA ASN A 18 -2.36 -5.97 -19.04
C ASN A 18 -1.22 -5.02 -18.64
N PRO A 19 -0.02 -5.15 -19.24
CA PRO A 19 1.15 -4.34 -18.89
C PRO A 19 1.00 -2.85 -19.28
N LYS A 20 0.00 -2.49 -20.09
CA LYS A 20 -0.27 -1.09 -20.46
C LYS A 20 -1.09 -0.36 -19.40
N ASN A 21 -1.78 -1.07 -18.51
CA ASN A 21 -2.54 -0.46 -17.44
C ASN A 21 -1.63 -0.19 -16.23
N ARG A 22 -1.12 1.04 -16.14
CA ARG A 22 -0.17 1.48 -15.11
C ARG A 22 -0.83 1.89 -13.79
N LYS A 23 -2.15 1.72 -13.65
CA LYS A 23 -2.91 2.16 -12.48
C LYS A 23 -3.44 1.00 -11.63
N ILE A 24 -3.21 -0.23 -12.08
CA ILE A 24 -3.74 -1.45 -11.45
C ILE A 24 -2.63 -2.49 -11.52
N ASP A 25 -2.17 -2.95 -10.36
CA ASP A 25 -1.22 -4.06 -10.26
C ASP A 25 -1.96 -5.40 -10.12
N PHE A 26 -3.07 -5.41 -9.37
CA PHE A 26 -3.88 -6.60 -9.16
C PHE A 26 -5.32 -6.26 -8.73
N ASN A 27 -6.21 -7.22 -8.91
CA ASN A 27 -7.50 -7.26 -8.25
C ASN A 27 -7.38 -8.10 -6.98
N PHE A 28 -7.91 -7.62 -5.88
CA PHE A 28 -7.95 -8.31 -4.61
C PHE A 28 -9.36 -8.19 -4.04
N LEU A 29 -10.04 -9.34 -3.89
CA LEU A 29 -11.40 -9.46 -3.37
C LEU A 29 -12.43 -8.52 -4.02
N GLY A 30 -12.35 -8.40 -5.35
CA GLY A 30 -13.29 -7.63 -6.17
C GLY A 30 -12.88 -6.17 -6.38
N ASN A 31 -11.81 -5.70 -5.74
CA ASN A 31 -11.31 -4.34 -5.88
C ASN A 31 -9.97 -4.31 -6.62
N ASP A 32 -9.84 -3.44 -7.62
CA ASP A 32 -8.58 -3.19 -8.31
C ASP A 32 -7.69 -2.26 -7.46
N PHE A 33 -6.41 -2.58 -7.32
CA PHE A 33 -5.44 -1.81 -6.54
C PHE A 33 -4.12 -1.56 -7.30
N ASP A 34 -3.56 -0.38 -7.07
CA ASP A 34 -2.15 -0.04 -7.30
C ASP A 34 -1.36 -0.26 -6.00
N LEU A 35 -0.26 -1.00 -6.06
CA LEU A 35 0.59 -1.30 -4.91
C LEU A 35 1.70 -0.27 -4.82
N LYS A 36 1.70 0.48 -3.72
CA LYS A 36 2.74 1.45 -3.44
C LYS A 36 3.60 1.04 -2.26
N THR A 37 4.83 0.63 -2.53
CA THR A 37 5.83 0.45 -1.47
C THR A 37 6.50 1.78 -1.15
N SER A 38 6.46 2.21 0.11
CA SER A 38 7.11 3.44 0.58
C SER A 38 7.81 3.23 1.91
N VAL A 39 8.90 3.96 2.14
CA VAL A 39 9.41 4.13 3.51
C VAL A 39 8.41 5.01 4.27
N PHE A 40 8.25 4.78 5.58
CA PHE A 40 7.47 5.66 6.43
C PHE A 40 7.99 7.12 6.29
N PRO A 41 7.14 8.05 5.83
CA PRO A 41 7.58 9.37 5.42
C PRO A 41 8.07 10.22 6.60
N LYS A 42 9.36 10.60 6.58
CA LYS A 42 9.94 11.52 7.57
C LYS A 42 9.20 12.87 7.63
N ALA A 43 8.65 13.31 6.49
CA ALA A 43 7.91 14.57 6.37
C ALA A 43 6.44 14.51 6.85
N PHE A 44 5.95 13.35 7.34
CA PHE A 44 4.59 13.22 7.85
C PHE A 44 4.39 13.86 9.23
N SER A 45 5.47 14.29 9.91
CA SER A 45 5.44 15.08 11.16
C SER A 45 4.60 14.47 12.30
N ARG A 46 4.35 13.16 12.24
CA ARG A 46 3.66 12.35 13.26
C ARG A 46 4.44 11.04 13.47
N SER A 47 4.28 10.44 14.65
CA SER A 47 4.95 9.17 14.98
C SER A 47 4.38 8.00 14.18
N LEU A 48 5.15 6.92 14.10
CA LEU A 48 4.68 5.66 13.52
C LEU A 48 3.46 5.11 14.27
N GLU A 49 3.49 5.19 15.60
CA GLU A 49 2.38 4.77 16.46
C GLU A 49 1.10 5.57 16.16
N PHE A 50 1.21 6.90 16.06
CA PHE A 50 0.08 7.74 15.66
C PHE A 50 -0.47 7.29 14.31
N ALA A 51 0.39 7.01 13.34
CA ALA A 51 -0.01 6.60 12.00
C ALA A 51 -0.72 5.23 11.98
N LYS A 52 -0.26 4.27 12.79
CA LYS A 52 -0.91 2.96 12.96
C LYS A 52 -2.30 3.09 13.57
N ASN A 53 -2.47 3.99 14.53
CA ASN A 53 -3.76 4.26 15.17
C ASN A 53 -4.68 5.15 14.31
N ASN A 54 -4.13 5.89 13.35
CA ASN A 54 -4.85 6.83 12.48
C ASN A 54 -4.43 6.66 11.00
N PRO A 55 -4.61 5.47 10.39
CA PRO A 55 -4.08 5.16 9.06
C PRO A 55 -4.64 6.10 7.99
N GLU A 56 -5.89 6.56 8.12
CA GLU A 56 -6.54 7.51 7.21
C GLU A 56 -5.78 8.83 7.07
N THR A 57 -5.20 9.31 8.17
CA THR A 57 -4.41 10.55 8.17
C THR A 57 -3.12 10.35 7.37
N LEU A 58 -2.46 9.20 7.52
CA LEU A 58 -1.28 8.87 6.73
C LEU A 58 -1.63 8.69 5.25
N ILE A 59 -2.69 7.94 4.94
CA ILE A 59 -3.12 7.68 3.56
C ILE A 59 -3.44 9.00 2.85
N SER A 60 -4.23 9.88 3.47
CA SER A 60 -4.54 11.20 2.93
C SER A 60 -3.27 12.01 2.64
N TRP A 61 -2.30 11.96 3.56
CA TRP A 61 -1.02 12.62 3.36
C TRP A 61 -0.23 12.00 2.19
N LEU A 62 -0.20 10.68 2.05
CA LEU A 62 0.49 9.99 0.96
C LEU A 62 -0.11 10.34 -0.41
N TYR A 63 -1.43 10.41 -0.51
CA TYR A 63 -2.13 10.87 -1.73
C TYR A 63 -1.91 12.36 -2.03
N LYS A 64 -1.71 13.21 -1.01
CA LYS A 64 -1.39 14.62 -1.21
C LYS A 64 0.05 14.86 -1.64
N ASN A 65 0.98 14.03 -1.17
CA ASN A 65 2.44 14.22 -1.33
C ASN A 65 3.07 13.27 -2.36
N GLN A 66 2.26 12.66 -3.23
CA GLN A 66 2.76 11.86 -4.36
C GLN A 66 3.43 12.74 -5.42
N SER A 67 4.37 12.14 -6.16
CA SER A 67 5.03 12.80 -7.30
C SER A 67 3.99 13.33 -8.28
N LYS A 68 4.05 14.64 -8.57
CA LYS A 68 3.11 15.35 -9.44
C LYS A 68 3.34 15.12 -10.95
N GLN A 69 4.29 14.27 -11.32
CA GLN A 69 4.59 13.96 -12.73
C GLN A 69 3.59 12.91 -13.29
N SER A 70 3.94 12.22 -14.38
CA SER A 70 3.11 11.28 -15.16
C SER A 70 2.49 10.09 -14.39
N ARG A 71 2.61 10.02 -13.06
CA ARG A 71 2.07 8.96 -12.20
C ARG A 71 1.08 9.47 -11.14
N PHE A 72 0.59 10.71 -11.23
CA PHE A 72 -0.46 11.18 -10.34
C PHE A 72 -1.80 10.54 -10.68
N HIS A 73 -2.37 9.79 -9.73
CA HIS A 73 -3.75 9.32 -9.77
C HIS A 73 -4.28 9.14 -8.35
N LEU A 74 -5.61 9.07 -8.26
CA LEU A 74 -6.38 8.91 -7.02
C LEU A 74 -7.19 7.61 -7.05
N GLU A 75 -6.72 6.63 -7.83
CA GLU A 75 -7.26 5.26 -7.80
C GLU A 75 -6.96 4.58 -6.48
N ASN A 76 -7.63 3.45 -6.24
CA ASN A 76 -7.43 2.64 -5.05
C ASN A 76 -5.96 2.22 -4.90
N ARG A 77 -5.43 2.29 -3.68
CA ARG A 77 -4.05 1.88 -3.39
C ARG A 77 -3.93 1.06 -2.12
N LEU A 78 -3.09 0.05 -2.18
CA LEU A 78 -2.52 -0.57 -1.01
C LEU A 78 -1.11 -0.01 -0.79
N PHE A 79 -0.88 0.55 0.39
CA PHE A 79 0.42 1.10 0.76
C PHE A 79 1.19 0.10 1.62
N LEU A 80 2.28 -0.45 1.09
CA LEU A 80 3.24 -1.19 1.90
C LEU A 80 4.22 -0.19 2.52
N ILE A 81 4.03 0.11 3.80
CA ILE A 81 4.87 1.03 4.56
C ILE A 81 5.97 0.28 5.27
N VAL A 82 7.21 0.61 4.89
CA VAL A 82 8.43 0.04 5.46
C VAL A 82 9.03 0.99 6.47
N TYR A 83 9.33 0.50 7.68
CA TYR A 83 10.04 1.27 8.70
C TYR A 83 10.98 0.37 9.50
N ALA A 84 12.17 0.89 9.76
CA ALA A 84 13.23 0.24 10.53
C ALA A 84 13.61 1.24 11.64
N GLU A 85 13.59 0.84 12.89
CA GLU A 85 13.92 1.73 14.02
C GLU A 85 15.35 2.28 13.90
N ASP A 86 16.29 1.47 13.39
CA ASP A 86 17.68 1.84 13.15
C ASP A 86 17.89 2.70 11.88
N GLY A 87 16.81 3.05 11.17
CA GLY A 87 16.83 3.81 9.93
C GLY A 87 17.28 3.01 8.69
N GLN A 88 17.62 1.73 8.81
CA GLN A 88 18.08 0.88 7.71
C GLN A 88 16.91 0.27 6.93
N HIS A 89 15.97 1.11 6.51
CA HIS A 89 14.76 0.71 5.77
C HIS A 89 15.05 -0.10 4.49
N TRP A 90 16.21 0.14 3.88
CA TRP A 90 16.67 -0.59 2.70
C TRP A 90 16.89 -2.09 2.99
N LYS A 91 17.28 -2.47 4.22
CA LYS A 91 17.43 -3.87 4.63
C LYS A 91 16.07 -4.57 4.61
N ILE A 92 15.06 -3.95 5.19
CA ILE A 92 13.69 -4.50 5.19
C ILE A 92 13.16 -4.62 3.76
N LYS A 93 13.42 -3.63 2.89
CA LYS A 93 13.05 -3.69 1.47
C LYS A 93 13.72 -4.85 0.72
N ALA A 94 14.93 -5.22 1.11
CA ALA A 94 15.67 -6.33 0.51
C ALA A 94 15.30 -7.69 1.13
N GLU A 95 14.67 -7.71 2.31
CA GLU A 95 14.30 -8.93 3.02
C GLU A 95 12.95 -9.49 2.52
N ILE A 96 12.98 -10.04 1.31
CA ILE A 96 11.79 -10.54 0.60
C ILE A 96 10.99 -11.55 1.44
N SER A 97 11.66 -12.47 2.15
CA SER A 97 10.99 -13.45 3.01
C SER A 97 10.19 -12.81 4.14
N PHE A 98 10.67 -11.70 4.71
CA PHE A 98 9.95 -10.96 5.73
C PHE A 98 8.75 -10.20 5.14
N LEU A 99 8.96 -9.52 4.01
CA LEU A 99 7.85 -8.86 3.30
C LEU A 99 6.75 -9.85 2.93
N LYS A 100 7.14 -11.06 2.48
CA LYS A 100 6.20 -12.15 2.18
C LYS A 100 5.34 -12.51 3.39
N GLN A 101 5.96 -12.78 4.54
CA GLN A 101 5.22 -13.07 5.76
C GLN A 101 4.27 -11.95 6.19
N VAL A 102 4.70 -10.68 6.06
CA VAL A 102 3.85 -9.52 6.40
C VAL A 102 2.64 -9.44 5.48
N ILE A 103 2.84 -9.63 4.17
CA ILE A 103 1.77 -9.54 3.18
C ILE A 103 0.82 -10.74 3.29
N GLU A 104 1.34 -11.95 3.49
CA GLU A 104 0.52 -13.16 3.67
C GLU A 104 -0.38 -13.02 4.91
N LYS A 105 0.16 -12.51 6.02
CA LYS A 105 -0.63 -12.22 7.23
C LYS A 105 -1.74 -11.21 6.96
N TYR A 106 -1.44 -10.13 6.23
CA TYR A 106 -2.43 -9.14 5.86
C TYR A 106 -3.54 -9.77 5.01
N VAL A 107 -3.18 -10.50 3.95
CA VAL A 107 -4.15 -11.11 3.03
C VAL A 107 -5.01 -12.16 3.74
N ALA A 108 -4.44 -12.96 4.64
CA ALA A 108 -5.16 -14.02 5.34
C ALA A 108 -6.28 -13.51 6.27
N ILE A 109 -6.20 -12.29 6.77
CA ILE A 109 -7.19 -11.68 7.67
C ILE A 109 -7.92 -10.49 7.04
N PHE A 110 -7.70 -10.26 5.75
CA PHE A 110 -8.22 -9.08 5.10
C PHE A 110 -9.74 -9.18 4.93
N GLU A 111 -10.42 -8.08 5.22
CA GLU A 111 -11.83 -7.90 4.94
C GLU A 111 -12.05 -6.54 4.27
N ASN A 112 -12.99 -6.46 3.32
CA ASN A 112 -13.31 -5.19 2.65
C ASN A 112 -13.73 -4.08 3.64
N SER A 113 -14.24 -4.44 4.82
CA SER A 113 -14.59 -3.51 5.92
C SER A 113 -13.38 -2.77 6.51
N GLN A 114 -12.17 -3.29 6.31
CA GLN A 114 -10.93 -2.67 6.79
C GLN A 114 -10.49 -1.51 5.90
N LEU A 115 -10.87 -1.54 4.62
CA LEU A 115 -10.55 -0.51 3.65
C LEU A 115 -11.04 0.86 4.13
N LYS A 116 -10.16 1.85 3.97
CA LYS A 116 -10.48 3.24 4.25
C LYS A 116 -11.05 3.90 3.01
N GLU A 117 -12.16 4.60 3.21
CA GLU A 117 -12.88 5.29 2.15
C GLU A 117 -12.47 6.76 2.08
N PHE A 118 -12.19 7.23 0.86
CA PHE A 118 -11.83 8.62 0.61
C PHE A 118 -12.64 9.19 -0.54
N GLN A 119 -13.00 10.47 -0.42
CA GLN A 119 -13.64 11.25 -1.47
C GLN A 119 -12.66 12.31 -1.99
N PHE A 120 -11.65 11.87 -2.75
CA PHE A 120 -10.66 12.80 -3.32
C PHE A 120 -11.15 13.50 -4.59
N GLN A 121 -12.15 12.93 -5.27
CA GLN A 121 -12.75 13.48 -6.48
C GLN A 121 -14.28 13.40 -6.36
N GLN A 122 -14.98 14.41 -6.87
CA GLN A 122 -16.44 14.44 -6.80
C GLN A 122 -17.06 13.25 -7.54
N GLY A 123 -17.94 12.52 -6.85
CA GLY A 123 -18.64 11.36 -7.41
C GLY A 123 -17.78 10.10 -7.54
N LYS A 124 -16.60 10.05 -6.92
CA LYS A 124 -15.73 8.88 -6.95
C LYS A 124 -15.18 8.56 -5.56
N THR A 125 -15.54 7.37 -5.07
CA THR A 125 -14.93 6.77 -3.89
C THR A 125 -13.60 6.14 -4.24
N THR A 126 -12.58 6.42 -3.43
CA THR A 126 -11.27 5.78 -3.47
C THR A 126 -11.12 4.92 -2.22
N PHE A 127 -10.76 3.65 -2.39
CA PHE A 127 -10.45 2.73 -1.30
C PHE A 127 -8.94 2.61 -1.12
N ALA A 128 -8.46 2.64 0.11
CA ALA A 128 -7.06 2.39 0.39
C ALA A 128 -6.83 1.79 1.77
N ASP A 129 -5.68 1.14 1.94
CA ASP A 129 -5.24 0.64 3.23
C ASP A 129 -3.71 0.59 3.34
N VAL A 130 -3.20 0.31 4.54
CA VAL A 130 -1.77 0.26 4.85
C VAL A 130 -1.38 -1.11 5.39
N ILE A 131 -0.37 -1.70 4.75
CA ILE A 131 0.35 -2.87 5.23
C ILE A 131 1.64 -2.39 5.92
N TRP A 132 1.84 -2.78 7.17
CA TRP A 132 2.96 -2.32 7.98
C TRP A 132 4.10 -3.35 8.02
N ALA A 133 5.20 -3.07 7.32
CA ALA A 133 6.45 -3.83 7.41
C ALA A 133 7.43 -3.09 8.33
N VAL A 134 7.31 -3.34 9.63
CA VAL A 134 8.09 -2.65 10.68
C VAL A 134 9.06 -3.61 11.37
N LYS A 135 10.32 -3.18 11.55
CA LYS A 135 11.34 -3.84 12.37
C LYS A 135 12.13 -2.83 13.20
#